data_AF-A0A838FI30-F1
#
_entry.id   AF-A0A838FI30-F1
#
_cell.length_a   1.000
_cell.length_b   1.000
_cell.length_c   1.000
_cell.angle_alpha   90.00
_cell.angle_beta   90.00
_cell.angle_gamma   90.00
#
_symmetry.space_group_name_H-M   'P 1'
#
loop_
_entity.id
_entity.type
_entity.pdbx_description
1 polymer ?
#
loop_
_entity_poly.entity_id
_entity_poly.type
_entity_poly.pdbx_seq_one_letter_code
_entity_poly.pdbx_strand_id
1 'polypeptide(L)'
;MSRRRQKRSSERLRRVIARMPEPSRRAMLASARADEIIVGAYTTRDGGVCPMLGAHRRGGRCDLAAFAKAWDRYTGAKDGRPRPATDRERRTLEAMLTDSLALDAGPTDLGRAVAEVKADRRRRAGDAARRLGLGWLHDFDPPKEDPIDAVEGFEADVTSLR
;
A
#
# COMPACT_ATOMS: atom_id res chain seq x y z
N MET A 1 2.31 -21.58 2.88
CA MET A 1 3.13 -20.33 2.82
C MET A 1 3.58 -19.99 4.24
N SER A 2 4.84 -19.59 4.48
CA SER A 2 5.28 -19.28 5.86
C SER A 2 4.54 -18.05 6.42
N ARG A 3 4.27 -18.00 7.73
CA ARG A 3 3.58 -16.87 8.38
C ARG A 3 4.24 -15.52 8.07
N ARG A 4 5.59 -15.49 8.04
CA ARG A 4 6.37 -14.30 7.67
C ARG A 4 6.08 -13.86 6.22
N ARG A 5 6.03 -14.79 5.28
CA ARG A 5 5.73 -14.50 3.87
C ARG A 5 4.31 -13.99 3.67
N GLN A 6 3.32 -14.54 4.39
CA GLN A 6 1.94 -14.05 4.37
C GLN A 6 1.83 -12.61 4.92
N LYS A 7 2.53 -12.32 6.03
CA LYS A 7 2.56 -10.97 6.59
C LYS A 7 3.14 -9.96 5.58
N ARG A 8 4.26 -10.31 4.94
CA ARG A 8 4.89 -9.46 3.92
C ARG A 8 4.01 -9.25 2.68
N SER A 9 3.29 -10.27 2.20
CA SER A 9 2.39 -10.10 1.06
C SER A 9 1.19 -9.22 1.41
N SER A 10 0.61 -9.39 2.60
CA SER A 10 -0.46 -8.53 3.12
C SER A 10 -0.02 -7.07 3.29
N GLU A 11 1.14 -6.82 3.88
CA GLU A 11 1.71 -5.46 4.00
C GLU A 11 1.99 -4.80 2.65
N ARG A 12 2.39 -5.58 1.65
CA ARG A 12 2.60 -5.08 0.29
C ARG A 12 1.26 -4.69 -0.34
N LEU A 13 0.25 -5.54 -0.24
CA LEU A 13 -1.08 -5.25 -0.78
C LEU A 13 -1.68 -3.99 -0.16
N ARG A 14 -1.62 -3.86 1.18
CA ARG A 14 -2.07 -2.66 1.89
C ARG A 14 -1.40 -1.38 1.40
N ARG A 15 -0.08 -1.41 1.21
CA ARG A 15 0.67 -0.24 0.71
C ARG A 15 0.27 0.16 -0.70
N VAL A 16 0.00 -0.82 -1.57
CA VAL A 16 -0.47 -0.52 -2.93
C VAL A 16 -1.87 0.09 -2.87
N ILE A 17 -2.78 -0.48 -2.08
CA ILE A 17 -4.12 0.06 -1.88
C ILE A 17 -4.06 1.51 -1.38
N ALA A 18 -3.27 1.79 -0.35
CA ALA A 18 -3.19 3.13 0.24
C ALA A 18 -2.65 4.20 -0.73
N ARG A 19 -1.86 3.82 -1.73
CA ARG A 19 -1.34 4.74 -2.77
C ARG A 19 -2.33 4.97 -3.91
N MET A 20 -3.42 4.20 -3.99
CA MET A 20 -4.43 4.42 -5.03
C MET A 20 -5.24 5.68 -4.73
N PRO A 21 -5.70 6.40 -5.77
CA PRO A 21 -6.66 7.49 -5.61
C PRO A 21 -7.89 7.03 -4.83
N GLU A 22 -8.41 7.88 -3.95
CA GLU A 22 -9.59 7.59 -3.15
C GLU A 22 -10.79 7.12 -4.01
N PRO A 23 -11.13 7.76 -5.16
CA PRO A 23 -12.22 7.28 -6.02
C PRO A 23 -12.00 5.84 -6.51
N SER A 24 -10.76 5.46 -6.79
CA SER A 24 -10.40 4.12 -7.24
C SER A 24 -10.53 3.08 -6.12
N ARG A 25 -10.18 3.43 -4.88
CA ARG A 25 -10.42 2.57 -3.70
C ARG A 25 -11.91 2.37 -3.44
N ARG A 26 -12.72 3.44 -3.52
CA ARG A 26 -14.19 3.35 -3.38
C ARG A 26 -14.81 2.47 -4.48
N ALA A 27 -14.43 2.70 -5.74
CA ALA A 27 -14.92 1.92 -6.87
C ALA A 27 -14.52 0.44 -6.75
N MET A 28 -13.31 0.15 -6.29
CA MET A 28 -12.85 -1.23 -6.03
C MET A 28 -13.62 -1.88 -4.89
N LEU A 29 -13.91 -1.16 -3.81
CA LEU A 29 -14.72 -1.68 -2.70
C LEU A 29 -16.15 -2.00 -3.15
N ALA A 30 -16.74 -1.13 -3.98
CA ALA A 30 -18.05 -1.37 -4.57
C ALA A 30 -18.04 -2.61 -5.47
N SER A 31 -16.99 -2.80 -6.28
CA SER A 31 -16.82 -4.02 -7.08
C SER A 31 -16.65 -5.27 -6.21
N ALA A 32 -15.82 -5.22 -5.18
CA ALA A 32 -15.58 -6.35 -4.29
C ALA A 32 -16.84 -6.87 -3.59
N ARG A 33 -17.82 -5.99 -3.37
CA ARG A 33 -19.11 -6.31 -2.75
C ARG A 33 -20.18 -6.80 -3.73
N ALA A 34 -20.09 -6.39 -4.99
CA ALA A 34 -21.14 -6.60 -5.99
C ALA A 34 -20.81 -7.69 -7.02
N ASP A 35 -19.53 -7.90 -7.32
CA ASP A 35 -19.09 -8.80 -8.38
C ASP A 35 -18.45 -10.09 -7.83
N GLU A 36 -18.42 -11.13 -8.67
CA GLU A 36 -17.55 -12.27 -8.43
C GLU A 36 -16.08 -11.88 -8.69
N ILE A 37 -15.33 -11.75 -7.60
CA ILE A 37 -13.92 -11.38 -7.66
C ILE A 37 -13.07 -12.59 -8.01
N ILE A 38 -12.18 -12.44 -8.99
CA ILE A 38 -11.21 -13.46 -9.37
C ILE A 38 -9.77 -13.08 -9.03
N VAL A 39 -8.90 -14.06 -9.20
CA VAL A 39 -7.47 -13.98 -8.97
C VAL A 39 -6.74 -14.56 -10.19
N GLY A 40 -5.58 -14.02 -10.56
CA GLY A 40 -4.72 -14.58 -11.61
C GLY A 40 -5.12 -14.23 -13.05
N ALA A 41 -6.16 -13.44 -13.27
CA ALA A 41 -6.53 -12.87 -14.57
C ALA A 41 -7.37 -11.60 -14.40
N TYR A 42 -7.69 -10.94 -15.52
CA TYR A 42 -8.57 -9.77 -15.57
C TYR A 42 -10.06 -10.13 -15.62
N THR A 43 -10.41 -11.17 -16.39
CA THR A 43 -11.76 -11.71 -16.50
C THR A 43 -11.72 -13.24 -16.63
N THR A 44 -12.81 -13.91 -16.28
CA THR A 44 -13.07 -15.31 -16.65
C THR A 44 -14.25 -15.41 -17.62
N ARG A 45 -14.43 -16.58 -18.24
CA ARG A 45 -15.56 -16.87 -19.12
C ARG A 45 -16.91 -16.84 -18.37
N ASP A 46 -16.88 -17.20 -17.09
CA ASP A 46 -18.06 -17.26 -16.23
C ASP A 46 -18.46 -15.89 -15.65
N GLY A 47 -17.83 -14.80 -16.12
CA GLY A 47 -18.19 -13.43 -15.74
C GLY A 47 -17.47 -12.88 -14.52
N GLY A 48 -16.55 -13.66 -13.92
CA GLY A 48 -15.69 -13.19 -12.84
C GLY A 48 -14.74 -12.08 -13.31
N VAL A 49 -14.46 -11.12 -12.42
CA VAL A 49 -13.68 -9.92 -12.72
C VAL A 49 -12.60 -9.69 -11.68
N CYS A 50 -11.43 -9.24 -12.12
CA CYS A 50 -10.42 -8.82 -11.17
C CYS A 50 -10.91 -7.55 -10.46
N PRO A 51 -10.58 -7.33 -9.17
CA PRO A 51 -11.10 -6.20 -8.40
C PRO A 51 -10.85 -4.85 -9.08
N MET A 52 -9.71 -4.77 -9.74
CA MET A 52 -9.27 -3.58 -10.45
C MET A 52 -10.08 -3.31 -11.72
N LEU A 53 -10.39 -4.33 -12.51
CA LEU A 53 -11.24 -4.15 -13.69
C LEU A 53 -12.66 -3.77 -13.27
N GLY A 54 -13.18 -4.39 -12.21
CA GLY A 54 -14.46 -4.01 -11.65
C GLY A 54 -14.47 -2.58 -11.09
N ALA A 55 -13.35 -2.10 -10.51
CA ALA A 55 -13.18 -0.70 -10.14
C ALA A 55 -13.17 0.21 -11.38
N HIS A 56 -12.44 -0.17 -12.44
CA HIS A 56 -12.34 0.62 -13.66
C HIS A 56 -13.71 0.80 -14.36
N ARG A 57 -14.51 -0.27 -14.42
CA ARG A 57 -15.89 -0.25 -14.94
C ARG A 57 -16.80 0.70 -14.14
N ARG A 58 -16.46 0.97 -12.88
CA ARG A 58 -17.15 1.91 -11.98
C ARG A 58 -16.50 3.30 -11.96
N GLY A 59 -15.66 3.64 -12.93
CA GLY A 59 -15.02 4.94 -13.03
C GLY A 59 -13.67 5.07 -12.31
N GLY A 60 -13.15 3.99 -11.72
CA GLY A 60 -11.83 3.96 -11.11
C GLY A 60 -10.70 4.23 -12.13
N ARG A 61 -9.70 5.00 -11.70
CA ARG A 61 -8.46 5.28 -12.43
C ARG A 61 -7.30 4.91 -11.51
N CYS A 62 -6.84 3.67 -11.60
CA CYS A 62 -5.77 3.13 -10.77
C CYS A 62 -4.61 2.65 -11.65
N ASP A 63 -3.38 2.81 -11.17
CA ASP A 63 -2.21 2.17 -11.78
C ASP A 63 -2.32 0.64 -11.60
N LEU A 64 -2.48 -0.04 -12.74
CA LEU A 64 -3.09 -1.35 -12.82
C LEU A 64 -2.09 -2.48 -12.47
N ALA A 65 -0.83 -2.30 -12.83
CA ALA A 65 0.15 -3.37 -12.75
C ALA A 65 0.60 -3.68 -11.31
N ALA A 66 0.73 -2.64 -10.46
CA ALA A 66 1.18 -2.80 -9.09
C ALA A 66 0.16 -3.55 -8.22
N PHE A 67 -1.13 -3.22 -8.39
CA PHE A 67 -2.21 -3.89 -7.66
C PHE A 67 -2.35 -5.35 -8.08
N ALA A 68 -2.44 -5.63 -9.38
CA ALA A 68 -2.58 -7.00 -9.87
C ALA A 68 -1.47 -7.92 -9.34
N LYS A 69 -0.20 -7.48 -9.45
CA LYS A 69 0.95 -8.20 -8.91
C LYS A 69 0.88 -8.42 -7.40
N ALA A 70 0.39 -7.43 -6.64
CA ALA A 70 0.26 -7.54 -5.19
C ALA A 70 -0.89 -8.47 -4.79
N TRP A 71 -2.02 -8.41 -5.48
CA TRP A 71 -3.19 -9.26 -5.29
C TRP A 71 -2.85 -10.72 -5.54
N ASP A 72 -2.31 -11.05 -6.71
CA ASP A 72 -1.95 -12.41 -7.09
C ASP A 72 -0.88 -13.00 -6.17
N ARG A 73 0.03 -12.17 -5.68
CA ARG A 73 1.02 -12.58 -4.68
C ARG A 73 0.41 -12.84 -3.31
N TYR A 74 -0.61 -12.10 -2.91
CA TYR A 74 -1.29 -12.26 -1.62
C TYR A 74 -2.13 -13.55 -1.57
N THR A 75 -2.85 -13.82 -2.64
CA THR A 75 -3.72 -14.99 -2.84
C THR A 75 -2.96 -16.25 -3.27
N GLY A 76 -1.69 -16.10 -3.66
CA GLY A 76 -0.82 -17.21 -4.04
C GLY A 76 -1.15 -17.80 -5.41
N ALA A 77 -1.61 -16.99 -6.36
CA ALA A 77 -2.00 -17.40 -7.73
C ALA A 77 -0.83 -17.84 -8.63
N LYS A 78 0.20 -18.47 -8.06
CA LYS A 78 1.47 -18.80 -8.74
C LYS A 78 1.31 -19.73 -9.94
N ASP A 79 0.24 -20.52 -9.97
CA ASP A 79 0.01 -21.52 -11.00
C ASP A 79 -0.65 -20.93 -12.25
N GLY A 80 -0.87 -19.61 -12.29
CA GLY A 80 -1.37 -18.87 -13.45
C GLY A 80 -2.81 -19.20 -13.86
N ARG A 81 -3.48 -20.09 -13.14
CA ARG A 81 -4.88 -20.48 -13.42
C ARG A 81 -5.83 -19.49 -12.75
N PRO A 82 -6.68 -18.80 -13.54
CA PRO A 82 -7.71 -17.94 -12.98
C PRO A 82 -8.65 -18.75 -12.09
N ARG A 83 -9.00 -18.19 -10.93
CA ARG A 83 -9.99 -18.78 -10.02
C ARG A 83 -10.80 -17.71 -9.30
N PRO A 84 -11.99 -18.04 -8.80
CA PRO A 84 -12.67 -17.20 -7.84
C PRO A 84 -11.81 -16.96 -6.59
N ALA A 85 -11.87 -15.74 -6.07
CA ALA A 85 -11.33 -15.40 -4.77
C ALA A 85 -12.15 -16.10 -3.70
N THR A 86 -11.48 -16.71 -2.73
CA THR A 86 -12.16 -17.27 -1.57
C THR A 86 -12.84 -16.17 -0.76
N ASP A 87 -13.86 -16.52 0.02
CA ASP A 87 -14.55 -15.54 0.88
C ASP A 87 -13.59 -14.82 1.83
N ARG A 88 -12.58 -15.53 2.34
CA ARG A 88 -11.54 -14.94 3.20
C ARG A 88 -10.72 -13.89 2.45
N GLU A 89 -10.32 -14.18 1.21
CA GLU A 89 -9.56 -13.25 0.37
C GLU A 89 -10.40 -12.01 0.04
N ARG A 90 -11.67 -12.20 -0.35
CA ARG A 90 -12.62 -11.11 -0.61
C ARG A 90 -12.82 -10.22 0.61
N ARG A 91 -13.18 -10.81 1.76
CA ARG A 91 -13.34 -10.08 3.04
C ARG A 91 -12.08 -9.34 3.46
N THR A 92 -10.91 -9.93 3.21
CA THR A 92 -9.64 -9.27 3.55
C THR A 92 -9.40 -8.04 2.65
N LEU A 93 -9.70 -8.15 1.36
CA LEU A 93 -9.61 -7.02 0.43
C LEU A 93 -10.58 -5.90 0.85
N GLU A 94 -11.83 -6.24 1.16
CA GLU A 94 -12.83 -5.28 1.64
C GLU A 94 -12.39 -4.57 2.92
N ALA A 95 -11.85 -5.30 3.89
CA ALA A 95 -11.33 -4.74 5.13
C ALA A 95 -10.17 -3.77 4.85
N MET A 96 -9.20 -4.17 4.01
CA MET A 96 -8.08 -3.30 3.65
C MET A 96 -8.52 -2.02 2.94
N LEU A 97 -9.52 -2.10 2.05
CA LEU A 97 -10.07 -0.94 1.35
C LEU A 97 -10.82 -0.03 2.32
N THR A 98 -11.63 -0.61 3.20
CA THR A 98 -12.39 0.14 4.22
C THR A 98 -11.44 0.86 5.18
N ASP A 99 -10.44 0.17 5.70
CA ASP A 99 -9.40 0.74 6.56
C ASP A 99 -8.67 1.89 5.85
N SER A 100 -8.29 1.67 4.59
CA SER A 100 -7.58 2.67 3.78
C SER A 100 -8.41 3.94 3.58
N LEU A 101 -9.71 3.80 3.32
CA LEU A 101 -10.63 4.94 3.17
C LEU A 101 -10.88 5.64 4.51
N ALA A 102 -10.98 4.89 5.61
CA ALA A 102 -11.15 5.46 6.94
C ALA A 102 -9.93 6.29 7.37
N LEU A 103 -8.72 5.92 6.94
CA LEU A 103 -7.50 6.70 7.19
C LEU A 103 -7.46 8.03 6.43
N ASP A 104 -8.08 8.13 5.25
CA ASP A 104 -8.13 9.39 4.49
C ASP A 104 -9.12 10.40 5.10
N ALA A 105 -10.12 9.92 5.85
CA ALA A 105 -11.19 10.75 6.43
C ALA A 105 -10.73 11.70 7.57
N GLY A 106 -9.42 11.78 7.83
CA GLY A 106 -8.80 12.65 8.82
C GLY A 106 -8.42 11.92 10.11
N PRO A 107 -7.76 12.62 11.05
CA PRO A 107 -7.38 12.02 12.32
C PRO A 107 -8.64 11.56 13.05
N THR A 108 -8.72 10.26 13.31
CA THR A 108 -9.57 9.76 14.39
C THR A 108 -9.18 10.47 15.69
N ASP A 109 -10.07 10.48 16.69
CA ASP A 109 -9.77 11.04 18.02
C ASP A 109 -8.42 10.52 18.57
N LEU A 110 -8.12 9.24 18.36
CA LEU A 110 -6.82 8.63 18.68
C LEU A 110 -5.65 9.20 17.84
N GLY A 111 -5.85 9.42 16.54
CA GLY A 111 -4.85 10.04 15.67
C GLY A 111 -4.50 11.46 16.11
N ARG A 112 -5.51 12.23 16.55
CA ARG A 112 -5.32 13.56 17.16
C ARG A 112 -4.55 13.45 18.48
N ALA A 113 -4.95 12.56 19.38
CA ALA A 113 -4.29 12.35 20.66
C ALA A 113 -2.80 11.94 20.50
N VAL A 114 -2.48 11.08 19.53
CA VAL A 114 -1.08 10.70 19.24
C VAL A 114 -0.28 11.88 18.69
N ALA A 115 -0.88 12.71 17.83
CA ALA A 115 -0.23 13.91 17.31
C ALA A 115 0.07 14.92 18.42
N GLU A 116 -0.87 15.12 19.33
CA GLU A 116 -0.71 15.97 20.52
C GLU A 116 0.44 15.47 21.41
N VAL A 117 0.46 14.17 21.75
CA VAL A 117 1.54 13.58 22.55
C VAL A 117 2.92 13.73 21.88
N LYS A 118 2.99 13.59 20.55
CA LYS A 118 4.24 13.81 19.81
C LYS A 118 4.67 15.27 19.83
N ALA A 119 3.73 16.21 19.65
CA ALA A 119 4.00 17.64 19.72
C ALA A 119 4.48 18.05 21.13
N ASP A 120 3.83 17.53 22.16
CA ASP A 120 4.22 17.66 23.56
C ASP A 120 5.67 17.22 23.83
N ARG A 121 6.04 16.04 23.33
CA ARG A 121 7.40 15.52 23.46
C ARG A 121 8.43 16.41 22.75
N ARG A 122 8.11 16.89 21.55
CA ARG A 122 8.98 17.82 20.80
C ARG A 122 9.19 19.13 21.55
N ARG A 123 8.12 19.70 22.12
CA ARG A 123 8.21 20.92 22.94
C ARG A 123 9.09 20.70 24.17
N ARG A 124 8.84 19.64 24.95
CA ARG A 124 9.66 19.31 26.13
C ARG A 124 11.13 19.09 25.80
N ALA A 125 11.42 18.43 24.67
CA ALA A 125 12.79 18.23 24.20
C ALA A 125 13.47 19.56 23.82
N GLY A 126 12.78 20.43 23.08
CA GLY A 126 13.27 21.77 22.73
C GLY A 126 13.49 22.66 23.96
N ASP A 127 12.59 22.61 24.95
CA ASP A 127 12.75 23.33 26.22
C ASP A 127 13.95 22.83 27.02
N ALA A 128 14.13 21.51 27.09
CA ALA A 128 15.28 20.90 27.74
C ALA A 128 16.59 21.29 27.04
N ALA A 129 16.63 21.27 25.71
CA ALA A 129 17.80 21.67 24.94
C ALA A 129 18.14 23.15 25.13
N ARG A 130 17.15 24.04 25.13
CA ARG A 130 17.34 25.46 25.44
C ARG A 130 17.90 25.66 26.84
N ARG A 131 17.36 24.95 27.84
CA ARG A 131 17.84 25.01 29.24
C ARG A 131 19.28 24.50 29.39
N LEU A 132 19.66 23.50 28.61
CA LEU A 132 20.99 22.89 28.65
C LEU A 132 22.02 23.59 27.74
N GLY A 133 21.65 24.71 27.10
CA GLY A 133 22.55 25.43 26.17
C GLY A 133 22.78 24.69 24.84
N LEU A 134 22.02 23.63 24.56
CA LEU A 134 22.06 22.82 23.32
C LEU A 134 20.97 23.24 22.33
N GLY A 135 20.46 24.47 22.45
CA GLY A 135 19.36 24.99 21.62
C GLY A 135 19.67 24.93 20.11
N TRP A 136 20.93 25.12 19.73
CA TRP A 136 21.40 25.04 18.34
C TRP A 136 21.24 23.63 17.70
N LEU A 137 21.03 22.58 18.50
CA LEU A 137 20.86 21.21 18.00
C LEU A 137 19.41 20.90 17.58
N HIS A 138 18.44 21.71 18.03
CA HIS A 138 17.02 21.50 17.77
C HIS A 138 16.50 22.20 16.51
N ASP A 139 17.21 23.21 16.01
CA ASP A 139 16.88 23.96 14.79
C ASP A 139 17.37 23.25 13.51
N PHE A 140 18.08 22.13 13.66
CA PHE A 140 18.47 21.28 12.54
C PHE A 140 17.28 20.42 12.12
N ASP A 141 16.57 20.84 11.07
CA ASP A 141 15.70 19.94 10.29
C ASP A 141 16.62 19.19 9.31
N PRO A 142 17.04 17.93 9.60
CA PRO A 142 17.83 17.18 8.65
C PRO A 142 17.04 17.08 7.34
N PRO A 143 17.67 17.26 6.17
CA PRO A 143 16.99 16.99 4.92
C PRO A 143 16.41 15.58 5.00
N LYS A 144 15.11 15.46 4.74
CA LYS A 144 14.48 14.14 4.61
C LYS A 144 15.10 13.52 3.36
N GLU A 145 16.11 12.69 3.56
CA GLU A 145 16.64 11.87 2.48
C GLU A 145 15.49 11.01 1.95
N ASP A 146 15.05 11.32 0.73
CA ASP A 146 14.21 10.42 -0.06
C ASP A 146 15.03 9.15 -0.31
N PRO A 147 14.62 7.98 0.20
CA PRO A 147 15.33 6.77 -0.13
C PRO A 147 14.90 6.34 -1.52
N ILE A 148 15.90 6.21 -2.39
CA ILE A 148 15.94 5.51 -3.68
C ILE A 148 15.89 6.46 -4.90
N ASP A 149 17.05 7.00 -5.28
CA ASP A 149 17.48 7.17 -6.67
C ASP A 149 19.02 7.15 -6.70
N ALA A 150 19.59 5.95 -6.60
CA ALA A 150 21.01 5.70 -6.83
C ALA A 150 21.21 4.23 -7.22
N VAL A 151 20.71 3.84 -8.39
CA VAL A 151 21.23 2.68 -9.12
C VAL A 151 21.19 2.98 -10.63
N GLU A 152 21.94 3.99 -11.06
CA GLU A 152 22.44 4.05 -12.44
C GLU A 152 23.93 3.71 -12.42
N GLY A 153 24.36 2.81 -13.30
CA GLY A 153 25.76 2.49 -13.53
C GLY A 153 26.15 1.04 -13.26
N PHE A 154 25.64 0.09 -14.05
CA PHE A 154 26.33 -1.18 -14.28
C PHE A 154 26.15 -1.62 -15.75
N GLU A 155 26.83 -0.92 -16.65
CA GLU A 155 27.25 -1.52 -17.92
C GLU A 155 28.59 -2.22 -17.65
N ALA A 156 28.55 -3.54 -17.56
CA ALA A 156 29.74 -4.37 -17.71
C ALA A 156 29.75 -4.86 -19.15
N ASP A 157 30.61 -4.24 -19.95
CA ASP A 157 31.03 -4.69 -21.26
C ASP A 157 31.75 -6.04 -21.11
N VAL A 158 31.09 -7.12 -21.52
CA VAL A 158 31.69 -8.46 -21.63
C VAL A 158 31.73 -8.84 -23.09
N THR A 159 32.66 -8.26 -23.84
CA THR A 159 33.16 -8.87 -25.08
C THR A 159 34.65 -8.57 -25.29
N SER A 160 35.51 -9.28 -24.57
CA SER A 160 36.87 -9.56 -25.04
C SER A 160 37.34 -10.88 -24.45
N LEU A 161 37.24 -11.95 -25.24
CA LEU A 161 38.06 -13.17 -25.24
C LEU A 161 37.39 -14.22 -26.15
N ARG A 162 37.66 -14.12 -27.45
CA ARG A 162 38.16 -15.22 -28.31
C ARG A 162 38.34 -14.75 -29.74
#